data_AF-A0A067E7R8-F1
#
_entry.id   AF-A0A067E7R8-F1
#
_cell.length_a   1.000
_cell.length_b   1.000
_cell.length_c   1.000
_cell.angle_alpha   90.00
_cell.angle_beta   90.00
_cell.angle_gamma   90.00
#
_symmetry.space_group_name_H-M   'P 1'
#
loop_
_entity.id
_entity.type
_entity.pdbx_description
1 polymer ?
#
loop_
_entity_poly.entity_id
_entity_poly.type
_entity_poly.pdbx_seq_one_letter_code
_entity_poly.pdbx_strand_id
1 'polypeptide(L)'
;KCRLKEEHLSVGALYVLKHLLPRSSEAWHSKRPLLLEAVKSLLDEQNLAVQKAISELIVVMASHCYLIGPSGELFVEYLVRHCALSDQKKYVNESSKVKIGAFCPTELRAICEKGLLLLTITIPEMQHILWPLLLKMIIPRAYTSAAATVCRCISELCRHRSSSSNVMLSECKARDDIPNPEELFARLVVLLHDPLAREQQATQILM
;
A
#
# COMPACT_ATOMS: atom_id res chain seq x y z
N LYS A 1 -23.35 15.23 -15.03
CA LYS A 1 -23.68 15.96 -13.78
C LYS A 1 -24.00 15.05 -12.57
N CYS A 2 -24.41 13.78 -12.72
CA CYS A 2 -24.63 12.87 -11.58
C CYS A 2 -23.34 12.25 -11.00
N ARG A 3 -22.40 11.75 -11.82
CA ARG A 3 -21.18 11.08 -11.32
C ARG A 3 -20.32 11.94 -10.37
N LEU A 4 -20.10 13.21 -10.70
CA LEU A 4 -19.34 14.12 -9.83
C LEU A 4 -19.97 14.30 -8.44
N LYS A 5 -21.32 14.29 -8.33
CA LYS A 5 -22.00 14.40 -7.04
C LYS A 5 -21.85 13.11 -6.23
N GLU A 6 -21.95 11.96 -6.88
CA GLU A 6 -21.71 10.65 -6.25
C GLU A 6 -20.25 10.54 -5.76
N GLU A 7 -19.28 10.99 -6.54
CA GLU A 7 -17.86 11.02 -6.15
C GLU A 7 -17.60 11.87 -4.91
N HIS A 8 -18.18 13.09 -4.83
CA HIS A 8 -18.08 13.93 -3.64
C HIS A 8 -18.73 13.30 -2.40
N LEU A 9 -19.86 12.62 -2.57
CA LEU A 9 -20.54 11.90 -1.49
C LEU A 9 -19.71 10.69 -1.01
N SER A 10 -19.09 9.95 -1.94
CA SER A 10 -18.21 8.82 -1.63
C SER A 10 -16.98 9.27 -0.84
N VAL A 11 -16.31 10.34 -1.27
CA VAL A 11 -15.15 10.91 -0.55
C VAL A 11 -15.56 11.37 0.86
N GLY A 12 -16.70 12.06 0.98
CA GLY A 12 -17.23 12.48 2.28
C GLY A 12 -17.50 11.30 3.21
N ALA A 13 -18.15 10.24 2.71
CA ALA A 13 -18.44 9.02 3.46
C ALA A 13 -17.16 8.32 3.95
N LEU A 14 -16.14 8.21 3.08
CA LEU A 14 -14.83 7.63 3.43
C LEU A 14 -14.13 8.41 4.56
N TYR A 15 -14.17 9.74 4.52
CA TYR A 15 -13.62 10.56 5.60
C TYR A 15 -14.39 10.43 6.91
N VAL A 16 -15.73 10.35 6.83
CA VAL A 16 -16.56 10.08 8.01
C VAL A 16 -16.17 8.73 8.62
N LEU A 17 -16.04 7.67 7.82
CA LEU A 17 -15.57 6.36 8.29
C LEU A 17 -14.19 6.47 8.95
N LYS A 18 -13.22 7.12 8.27
CA LYS A 18 -11.86 7.34 8.81
C LYS A 18 -11.89 7.97 10.21
N HIS A 19 -12.80 8.91 10.45
CA HIS A 19 -12.92 9.58 11.74
C HIS A 19 -13.75 8.80 12.79
N LEU A 20 -14.66 7.93 12.36
CA LEU A 20 -15.53 7.17 13.26
C LEU A 20 -14.89 5.86 13.74
N LEU A 21 -14.13 5.15 12.90
CA LEU A 21 -13.54 3.85 13.25
C LEU A 21 -12.71 3.90 14.55
N PRO A 22 -11.84 4.91 14.77
CA PRO A 22 -11.08 5.02 16.02
C PRO A 22 -11.95 5.25 17.26
N ARG A 23 -13.09 5.93 17.09
CA ARG A 23 -13.92 6.44 18.20
C ARG A 23 -15.02 5.48 18.64
N SER A 24 -15.32 4.47 17.83
CA SER A 24 -16.47 3.59 17.98
C SER A 24 -16.08 2.12 17.77
N SER A 25 -14.92 1.73 18.29
CA SER A 25 -14.29 0.44 17.97
C SER A 25 -15.20 -0.77 18.17
N GLU A 26 -15.92 -0.81 19.29
CA GLU A 26 -16.81 -1.93 19.66
C GLU A 26 -17.95 -2.13 18.64
N ALA A 27 -18.61 -1.05 18.21
CA ALA A 27 -19.71 -1.13 17.25
C ALA A 27 -19.24 -1.49 15.83
N TRP A 28 -18.00 -1.16 15.47
CA TRP A 28 -17.45 -1.42 14.15
C TRP A 28 -16.76 -2.78 14.04
N HIS A 29 -16.20 -3.31 15.12
CA HIS A 29 -15.60 -4.65 15.12
C HIS A 29 -16.63 -5.73 14.76
N SER A 30 -17.87 -5.64 15.25
CA SER A 30 -18.95 -6.56 14.85
C SER A 30 -19.32 -6.45 13.37
N LYS A 31 -19.10 -5.28 12.76
CA LYS A 31 -19.35 -5.00 11.33
C LYS A 31 -18.08 -5.09 10.48
N ARG A 32 -16.97 -5.58 11.02
CA ARG A 32 -15.68 -5.64 10.32
C ARG A 32 -15.78 -6.33 8.96
N PRO A 33 -16.44 -7.49 8.79
CA PRO A 33 -16.54 -8.13 7.47
C PRO A 33 -17.21 -7.23 6.42
N LEU A 34 -18.31 -6.55 6.80
CA LEU A 34 -19.01 -5.63 5.91
C LEU A 34 -18.15 -4.41 5.55
N LEU A 35 -17.40 -3.88 6.53
CA LEU A 35 -16.46 -2.79 6.30
C LEU A 35 -15.35 -3.20 5.32
N LEU A 36 -14.74 -4.38 5.52
CA LEU A 36 -13.69 -4.88 4.64
C LEU A 36 -14.22 -5.06 3.20
N GLU A 37 -15.38 -5.67 3.02
CA GLU A 37 -15.97 -5.85 1.68
C GLU A 37 -16.35 -4.52 1.02
N ALA A 38 -16.89 -3.57 1.79
CA ALA A 38 -17.25 -2.25 1.27
C ALA A 38 -16.03 -1.42 0.85
N VAL A 39 -14.91 -1.49 1.57
CA VAL A 39 -13.68 -0.79 1.15
C VAL A 39 -13.00 -1.54 0.01
N LYS A 40 -13.04 -2.88 0.03
CA LYS A 40 -12.48 -3.73 -1.04
C LYS A 40 -13.12 -3.45 -2.40
N SER A 41 -14.43 -3.24 -2.47
CA SER A 41 -15.12 -2.91 -3.73
C SER A 41 -14.73 -1.55 -4.32
N LEU A 42 -14.07 -0.69 -3.54
CA LEU A 42 -13.61 0.63 -3.97
C LEU A 42 -12.14 0.64 -4.41
N LEU A 43 -11.41 -0.47 -4.30
CA LEU A 43 -9.97 -0.51 -4.61
C LEU A 43 -9.64 -0.29 -6.09
N ASP A 44 -10.61 -0.46 -6.99
CA ASP A 44 -10.47 -0.25 -8.43
C ASP A 44 -10.89 1.16 -8.89
N GLU A 45 -11.26 2.04 -7.95
CA GLU A 45 -11.64 3.43 -8.25
C GLU A 45 -10.47 4.23 -8.84
N GLN A 46 -10.74 4.98 -9.91
CA GLN A 46 -9.72 5.77 -10.63
C GLN A 46 -9.68 7.24 -10.21
N ASN A 47 -10.67 7.71 -9.45
CA ASN A 47 -10.70 9.09 -8.97
C ASN A 47 -9.64 9.29 -7.88
N LEU A 48 -8.67 10.19 -8.11
CA LEU A 48 -7.56 10.48 -7.18
C LEU A 48 -8.02 10.90 -5.78
N ALA A 49 -9.13 11.64 -5.67
CA ALA A 49 -9.66 12.05 -4.37
C ALA A 49 -10.24 10.85 -3.61
N VAL A 50 -10.89 9.92 -4.31
CA VAL A 50 -11.37 8.65 -3.75
C VAL A 50 -10.18 7.77 -3.34
N GLN A 51 -9.18 7.59 -4.20
CA GLN A 51 -7.97 6.82 -3.89
C GLN A 51 -7.19 7.36 -2.68
N LYS A 52 -7.14 8.68 -2.54
CA LYS A 52 -6.59 9.34 -1.35
C LYS A 52 -7.37 8.98 -0.10
N ALA A 53 -8.69 9.15 -0.13
CA ALA A 53 -9.55 8.87 1.01
C ALA A 53 -9.48 7.38 1.41
N ILE A 54 -9.40 6.46 0.43
CA ILE A 54 -9.18 5.03 0.64
C ILE A 54 -7.81 4.77 1.27
N SER A 55 -6.73 5.36 0.74
CA SER A 55 -5.38 5.20 1.28
C SER A 55 -5.29 5.61 2.76
N GLU A 56 -5.86 6.75 3.11
CA GLU A 56 -5.91 7.21 4.50
C GLU A 56 -6.79 6.31 5.38
N LEU A 57 -7.93 5.84 4.86
CA LEU A 57 -8.82 4.94 5.56
C LEU A 57 -8.15 3.58 5.84
N ILE A 58 -7.43 3.01 4.87
CA ILE A 58 -6.67 1.77 5.02
C ILE A 58 -5.66 1.88 6.17
N VAL A 59 -4.92 3.00 6.24
CA VAL A 59 -3.95 3.23 7.32
C VAL A 59 -4.65 3.27 8.68
N VAL A 60 -5.80 3.92 8.78
CA VAL A 60 -6.60 3.94 10.02
C VAL A 60 -7.16 2.57 10.38
N MET A 61 -7.67 1.82 9.39
CA MET A 61 -8.16 0.45 9.60
C MET A 61 -7.05 -0.46 10.12
N ALA A 62 -5.86 -0.36 9.55
CA ALA A 62 -4.69 -1.12 9.98
C ALA A 62 -4.27 -0.74 11.42
N SER A 63 -4.21 0.55 11.74
CA SER A 63 -3.80 1.02 13.07
C SER A 63 -4.79 0.69 14.20
N HIS A 64 -5.98 0.21 13.85
CA HIS A 64 -7.02 -0.23 14.80
C HIS A 64 -7.40 -1.70 14.60
N CYS A 65 -6.48 -2.52 14.05
CA CYS A 65 -6.62 -3.97 13.97
C CYS A 65 -7.85 -4.47 13.19
N TYR A 66 -8.34 -3.69 12.21
CA TYR A 66 -9.40 -4.13 11.31
C TYR A 66 -8.86 -5.01 10.18
N LEU A 67 -7.58 -4.88 9.82
CA LEU A 67 -6.98 -5.63 8.72
C LEU A 67 -6.41 -6.96 9.24
N ILE A 68 -7.01 -8.07 8.84
CA ILE A 68 -6.58 -9.41 9.23
C ILE A 68 -6.64 -10.35 8.02
N GLY A 69 -5.71 -11.29 7.96
CA GLY A 69 -5.72 -12.38 6.97
C GLY A 69 -5.59 -11.88 5.52
N PRO A 70 -6.18 -12.60 4.55
CA PRO A 70 -6.02 -12.29 3.12
C PRO A 70 -6.49 -10.89 2.73
N SER A 71 -7.56 -10.38 3.36
CA SER A 71 -8.02 -9.01 3.11
C SER A 71 -6.97 -7.97 3.51
N GLY A 72 -6.24 -8.21 4.60
CA GLY A 72 -5.13 -7.34 5.01
C GLY A 72 -4.01 -7.28 3.97
N GLU A 73 -3.66 -8.42 3.34
CA GLU A 73 -2.67 -8.44 2.25
C GLU A 73 -3.12 -7.55 1.08
N LEU A 74 -4.40 -7.62 0.68
CA LEU A 74 -4.95 -6.80 -0.42
C LEU A 74 -4.85 -5.30 -0.17
N PHE A 75 -5.17 -4.84 1.03
CA PHE A 75 -5.12 -3.41 1.37
C PHE A 75 -3.68 -2.89 1.48
N VAL A 76 -2.75 -3.70 1.99
CA VAL A 76 -1.33 -3.31 2.01
C VAL A 76 -0.76 -3.29 0.59
N GLU A 77 -1.11 -4.27 -0.25
CA GLU A 77 -0.72 -4.27 -1.66
C GLU A 77 -1.26 -3.04 -2.40
N TYR A 78 -2.48 -2.60 -2.05
CA TYR A 78 -3.03 -1.36 -2.57
C TYR A 78 -2.13 -0.15 -2.24
N LEU A 79 -1.63 -0.03 -1.01
CA LEU A 79 -0.69 1.02 -0.65
C LEU A 79 0.61 0.90 -1.45
N VAL A 80 1.18 -0.30 -1.58
CA VAL A 80 2.42 -0.53 -2.34
C VAL A 80 2.26 -0.15 -3.82
N ARG A 81 1.13 -0.49 -4.43
CA ARG A 81 0.81 -0.12 -5.82
C ARG A 81 0.78 1.39 -6.01
N HIS A 82 0.23 2.11 -5.04
CA HIS A 82 0.15 3.57 -5.09
C HIS A 82 1.49 4.26 -4.76
N CYS A 83 2.38 3.59 -4.01
CA CYS A 83 3.79 3.99 -3.90
C CYS A 83 4.52 3.91 -5.26
N ALA A 84 4.07 3.06 -6.19
CA ALA A 84 4.67 2.88 -7.50
C ALA A 84 4.12 3.85 -8.56
N LEU A 85 3.25 4.80 -8.19
CA LEU A 85 2.72 5.79 -9.14
C LEU A 85 3.84 6.64 -9.74
N SER A 86 3.88 6.62 -11.07
CA SER A 86 4.76 7.44 -11.90
C SER A 86 4.24 8.88 -11.97
N ASP A 87 5.15 9.85 -11.98
CA ASP A 87 4.79 11.26 -12.19
C ASP A 87 4.39 11.54 -13.65
N GLN A 88 4.67 10.62 -14.59
CA GLN A 88 4.55 10.86 -16.04
C GLN A 88 3.42 10.11 -16.75
N LYS A 89 2.78 9.11 -16.14
CA LYS A 89 1.79 8.28 -16.85
C LYS A 89 0.34 8.56 -16.43
N LYS A 90 -0.38 9.24 -17.34
CA LYS A 90 -1.85 9.24 -17.55
C LYS A 90 -2.75 10.28 -16.83
N TYR A 91 -2.42 11.57 -16.89
CA TYR A 91 -3.45 12.64 -16.74
C TYR A 91 -3.48 13.59 -17.94
N VAL A 92 -3.21 13.08 -19.14
CA VAL A 92 -3.24 13.87 -20.40
C VAL A 92 -4.61 13.86 -21.09
N ASN A 93 -5.59 13.12 -20.56
CA ASN A 93 -6.99 13.30 -20.98
C ASN A 93 -7.80 13.84 -19.80
N GLU A 94 -7.75 15.15 -19.59
CA GLU A 94 -8.94 16.00 -19.55
C GLU A 94 -8.48 17.46 -19.71
N SER A 95 -8.77 18.00 -20.88
CA SER A 95 -8.82 19.43 -21.15
C SER A 95 -9.74 20.12 -20.15
N SER A 96 -9.19 20.66 -19.06
CA SER A 96 -9.85 21.69 -18.23
C SER A 96 -8.83 22.42 -17.37
N LYS A 97 -8.37 23.56 -17.89
CA LYS A 97 -7.76 24.62 -17.10
C LYS A 97 -8.78 25.13 -16.06
N VAL A 98 -8.78 24.56 -14.86
CA VAL A 98 -9.22 25.26 -13.65
C VAL A 98 -8.29 24.86 -12.51
N LYS A 99 -7.40 25.79 -12.14
CA LYS A 99 -6.61 25.73 -10.91
C LYS A 99 -7.55 25.90 -9.71
N ILE A 100 -8.21 24.82 -9.30
CA ILE A 100 -8.76 24.68 -7.95
C ILE A 100 -8.26 23.32 -7.44
N GLY A 101 -7.18 23.35 -6.65
CA GLY A 101 -6.73 22.21 -5.83
C GLY A 101 -6.66 20.85 -6.52
N ALA A 102 -6.18 20.77 -7.77
CA ALA A 102 -6.01 19.49 -8.46
C ALA A 102 -5.01 18.62 -7.70
N PHE A 103 -5.52 17.63 -6.97
CA PHE A 103 -4.71 16.68 -6.22
C PHE A 103 -3.82 15.90 -7.19
N CYS A 104 -2.51 15.87 -6.96
CA CYS A 104 -1.57 15.25 -7.89
C CYS A 104 -1.21 13.81 -7.48
N PRO A 105 -0.83 12.93 -8.42
CA PRO A 105 -0.37 11.56 -8.13
C PRO A 105 0.79 11.52 -7.13
N THR A 106 1.64 12.56 -7.12
CA THR A 106 2.76 12.68 -6.18
C THR A 106 2.31 12.81 -4.73
N GLU A 107 1.20 13.51 -4.46
CA GLU A 107 0.64 13.62 -3.10
C GLU A 107 0.05 12.29 -2.64
N LEU A 108 -0.70 11.59 -3.51
CA LEU A 108 -1.23 10.27 -3.22
C LEU A 108 -0.11 9.29 -2.87
N ARG A 109 0.94 9.27 -3.71
CA ARG A 109 2.15 8.48 -3.50
C ARG A 109 2.80 8.76 -2.16
N ALA A 110 2.99 10.03 -1.80
CA ALA A 110 3.57 10.41 -0.52
C ALA A 110 2.72 9.96 0.68
N ILE A 111 1.39 9.96 0.54
CA ILE A 111 0.47 9.43 1.58
C ILE A 111 0.65 7.93 1.73
N CYS A 112 0.70 7.18 0.63
CA CYS A 112 0.90 5.74 0.67
C CYS A 112 2.28 5.35 1.22
N GLU A 113 3.34 6.06 0.82
CA GLU A 113 4.71 5.83 1.30
C GLU A 113 4.80 6.06 2.82
N LYS A 114 4.25 7.18 3.32
CA LYS A 114 4.20 7.48 4.75
C LYS A 114 3.30 6.52 5.51
N GLY A 115 2.14 6.18 4.94
CA GLY A 115 1.20 5.23 5.51
C GLY A 115 1.83 3.86 5.71
N LEU A 116 2.45 3.30 4.67
CA LEU A 116 3.11 1.99 4.73
C LEU A 116 4.25 1.96 5.75
N LEU A 117 5.05 3.03 5.81
CA LEU A 117 6.11 3.16 6.81
C LEU A 117 5.53 3.24 8.23
N LEU A 118 4.45 4.01 8.44
CA LEU A 118 3.77 4.10 9.74
C LEU A 118 3.30 2.72 10.20
N LEU A 119 2.60 1.97 9.33
CA LEU A 119 2.14 0.62 9.66
C LEU A 119 3.30 -0.30 10.06
N THR A 120 4.42 -0.17 9.36
CA THR A 120 5.62 -0.96 9.60
C THR A 120 6.27 -0.69 10.95
N ILE A 121 6.37 0.59 11.34
CA ILE A 121 7.12 0.97 12.55
C ILE A 121 6.24 1.04 13.80
N THR A 122 4.95 1.34 13.67
CA THR A 122 4.08 1.60 14.83
C THR A 122 3.11 0.48 15.15
N ILE A 123 2.84 -0.45 14.23
CA ILE A 123 1.77 -1.47 14.39
C ILE A 123 2.38 -2.88 14.34
N PRO A 124 2.87 -3.41 15.49
CA PRO A 124 3.47 -4.75 15.57
C PRO A 124 2.56 -5.88 15.08
N GLU A 125 1.25 -5.73 15.27
CA GLU A 125 0.24 -6.70 14.86
C GLU A 125 0.23 -6.89 13.33
N MET A 126 0.66 -5.90 12.55
CA MET A 126 0.71 -6.00 11.09
C MET A 126 1.95 -6.74 10.56
N GLN A 127 2.94 -7.04 11.40
CA GLN A 127 4.22 -7.61 10.95
C GLN A 127 4.06 -8.94 10.20
N HIS A 128 3.14 -9.82 10.62
CA HIS A 128 2.89 -11.11 9.98
C HIS A 128 2.28 -10.99 8.58
N ILE A 129 1.62 -9.86 8.28
CA ILE A 129 1.09 -9.53 6.94
C ILE A 129 2.18 -8.83 6.13
N LEU A 130 2.79 -7.80 6.71
CA LEU A 130 3.75 -6.93 6.04
C LEU A 130 5.00 -7.71 5.61
N TRP A 131 5.55 -8.56 6.47
CA TRP A 131 6.80 -9.25 6.21
C TRP A 131 6.76 -10.14 4.95
N PRO A 132 5.91 -11.17 4.84
CA PRO A 132 5.84 -12.00 3.66
C PRO A 132 5.40 -11.20 2.42
N LEU A 133 4.45 -10.27 2.58
CA LEU A 133 3.94 -9.49 1.45
C LEU A 133 5.01 -8.58 0.84
N LEU A 134 5.75 -7.82 1.66
CA LEU A 134 6.75 -6.90 1.16
C LEU A 134 7.90 -7.62 0.44
N LEU A 135 8.28 -8.81 0.89
CA LEU A 135 9.25 -9.65 0.17
C LEU A 135 8.72 -10.04 -1.23
N LYS A 136 7.46 -10.46 -1.33
CA LYS A 136 6.81 -10.73 -2.63
C LYS A 136 6.80 -9.50 -3.54
N MET A 137 6.60 -8.31 -2.99
CA MET A 137 6.51 -7.07 -3.77
C MET A 137 7.85 -6.59 -4.38
N ILE A 138 8.99 -7.16 -3.96
CA ILE A 138 10.30 -6.87 -4.57
C ILE A 138 10.37 -7.38 -6.02
N ILE A 139 9.75 -8.53 -6.29
CA ILE A 139 9.92 -9.27 -7.56
C ILE A 139 9.20 -8.59 -8.75
N PRO A 140 7.89 -8.25 -8.68
CA PRO A 140 7.17 -7.77 -9.84
C PRO A 140 7.68 -6.42 -10.34
N ARG A 141 7.79 -6.30 -11.67
CA ARG A 141 8.20 -5.04 -12.32
C ARG A 141 7.22 -3.90 -12.09
N ALA A 142 5.94 -4.19 -11.82
CA ALA A 142 4.91 -3.20 -11.52
C ALA A 142 5.22 -2.38 -10.26
N TYR A 143 5.97 -2.92 -9.30
CA TYR A 143 6.30 -2.26 -8.03
C TYR A 143 7.72 -1.68 -8.00
N THR A 144 8.42 -1.70 -9.12
CA THR A 144 9.80 -1.18 -9.26
C THR A 144 9.93 0.24 -8.71
N SER A 145 9.00 1.13 -9.08
CA SER A 145 9.01 2.53 -8.63
C SER A 145 8.67 2.72 -7.14
N ALA A 146 8.25 1.65 -6.45
CA ALA A 146 8.04 1.60 -5.01
C ALA A 146 9.18 0.87 -4.26
N ALA A 147 10.17 0.31 -4.96
CA ALA A 147 11.19 -0.56 -4.37
C ALA A 147 11.94 0.10 -3.20
N ALA A 148 12.29 1.37 -3.31
CA ALA A 148 12.94 2.11 -2.23
C ALA A 148 12.09 2.13 -0.94
N THR A 149 10.78 2.37 -1.08
CA THR A 149 9.83 2.37 0.04
C THR A 149 9.65 0.97 0.62
N VAL A 150 9.54 -0.05 -0.24
CA VAL A 150 9.43 -1.46 0.18
C VAL A 150 10.68 -1.90 0.93
N CYS A 151 11.87 -1.65 0.40
CA CYS A 151 13.14 -1.94 1.04
C CYS A 151 13.30 -1.21 2.38
N ARG A 152 12.84 0.05 2.45
CA ARG A 152 12.83 0.81 3.71
C ARG A 152 11.94 0.14 4.75
N CYS A 153 10.74 -0.28 4.39
CA CYS A 153 9.84 -0.98 5.30
C CYS A 153 10.43 -2.33 5.75
N ILE A 154 11.00 -3.12 4.83
CA ILE A 154 11.70 -4.37 5.18
C ILE A 154 12.84 -4.12 6.17
N SER A 155 13.64 -3.06 5.93
CA SER A 155 14.73 -2.68 6.82
C SER A 155 14.23 -2.35 8.23
N GLU A 156 13.12 -1.61 8.34
CA GLU A 156 12.48 -1.33 9.63
C GLU A 156 11.93 -2.59 10.31
N LEU A 157 11.29 -3.51 9.57
CA LEU A 157 10.85 -4.79 10.12
C LEU A 157 12.03 -5.60 10.68
N CYS A 158 13.17 -5.60 9.99
CA CYS A 158 14.39 -6.26 10.46
C CYS A 158 14.94 -5.62 11.74
N ARG A 159 14.87 -4.29 11.88
CA ARG A 159 15.36 -3.57 13.08
C ARG A 159 14.56 -3.93 14.33
N HIS A 160 13.25 -4.18 14.21
CA HIS A 160 12.38 -4.53 15.32
C HIS A 160 12.43 -6.03 15.71
N ARG A 161 13.27 -6.84 15.03
CA ARG A 161 13.22 -8.31 15.07
C ARG A 161 14.06 -8.99 16.16
N SER A 162 14.51 -8.29 17.19
CA SER A 162 15.53 -8.79 18.13
C SER A 162 15.11 -9.98 19.03
N SER A 163 13.83 -10.40 19.04
CA SER A 163 13.37 -11.50 19.93
C SER A 163 12.56 -12.62 19.23
N SER A 164 11.85 -12.33 18.13
CA SER A 164 10.90 -13.26 17.47
C SER A 164 11.36 -13.74 16.09
N SER A 165 12.66 -13.62 15.79
CA SER A 165 13.25 -13.81 14.45
C SER A 165 13.05 -15.20 13.85
N ASN A 166 13.03 -16.25 14.67
CA ASN A 166 12.89 -17.63 14.20
C ASN A 166 11.47 -17.97 13.73
N VAL A 167 10.43 -17.45 14.39
CA VAL A 167 9.03 -17.79 14.08
C VAL A 167 8.62 -17.23 12.73
N MET A 168 8.87 -15.95 12.47
CA MET A 168 8.54 -15.35 11.16
C MET A 168 9.39 -15.88 10.01
N LEU A 169 10.65 -16.26 10.28
CA LEU A 169 11.47 -16.91 9.25
C LEU A 169 10.91 -18.30 8.91
N SER A 170 10.42 -19.04 9.90
CA SER A 170 9.74 -20.32 9.65
C SER A 170 8.41 -20.16 8.92
N GLU A 171 7.63 -19.12 9.23
CA GLU A 171 6.38 -18.80 8.51
C GLU A 171 6.62 -18.47 7.04
N CYS A 172 7.68 -17.74 6.72
CA CYS A 172 8.07 -17.50 5.33
C CYS A 172 8.49 -18.78 4.61
N LYS A 173 9.21 -19.69 5.29
CA LYS A 173 9.64 -20.96 4.69
C LYS A 173 8.49 -21.94 4.47
N ALA A 174 7.40 -21.81 5.23
CA ALA A 174 6.21 -22.65 5.10
C ALA A 174 5.29 -22.21 3.94
N ARG A 175 5.56 -21.06 3.33
CA ARG A 175 4.76 -20.47 2.26
C ARG A 175 5.45 -20.67 0.91
N ASP A 176 4.78 -21.38 0.01
CA ASP A 176 5.28 -21.62 -1.35
C ASP A 176 5.27 -20.36 -2.24
N ASP A 177 4.56 -19.30 -1.83
CA ASP A 177 4.46 -18.03 -2.57
C ASP A 177 5.58 -17.03 -2.26
N ILE A 178 6.53 -17.38 -1.39
CA ILE A 178 7.63 -16.49 -1.01
C ILE A 178 8.81 -16.68 -1.95
N PRO A 179 9.36 -15.61 -2.54
CA PRO A 179 10.51 -15.72 -3.43
C PRO A 179 11.72 -16.28 -2.70
N ASN A 180 12.49 -17.12 -3.40
CA ASN A 180 13.71 -17.67 -2.83
C ASN A 180 14.78 -16.57 -2.64
N PRO A 181 15.76 -16.78 -1.74
CA PRO A 181 16.81 -15.79 -1.48
C PRO A 181 17.58 -15.37 -2.74
N GLU A 182 17.78 -16.28 -3.69
CA GLU A 182 18.51 -16.04 -4.93
C GLU A 182 17.75 -15.08 -5.86
N GLU A 183 16.43 -15.24 -6.00
CA GLU A 183 15.53 -14.36 -6.74
C GLU A 183 15.50 -12.96 -6.13
N LEU A 184 15.36 -12.88 -4.81
CA LEU A 184 15.41 -11.60 -4.08
C LEU A 184 16.75 -10.91 -4.30
N PHE A 185 17.86 -11.64 -4.17
CA PHE A 185 19.20 -11.11 -4.36
C PHE A 185 19.40 -10.60 -5.78
N ALA A 186 19.10 -11.41 -6.80
CA ALA A 186 19.22 -11.04 -8.20
C ALA A 186 18.37 -9.79 -8.51
N ARG A 187 17.14 -9.75 -8.00
CA ARG A 187 16.25 -8.60 -8.18
C ARG A 187 16.80 -7.34 -7.53
N LEU A 188 17.27 -7.42 -6.28
CA LEU A 188 17.87 -6.30 -5.56
C LEU A 188 19.12 -5.76 -6.26
N VAL A 189 19.99 -6.63 -6.80
CA VAL A 189 21.17 -6.22 -7.57
C VAL A 189 20.77 -5.41 -8.81
N VAL A 190 19.73 -5.82 -9.52
CA VAL A 190 19.19 -5.05 -10.66
C VAL A 190 18.65 -3.70 -10.22
N LEU A 191 17.94 -3.63 -9.09
CA LEU A 191 17.41 -2.37 -8.54
C LEU A 191 18.53 -1.41 -8.09
N LEU A 192 19.69 -1.92 -7.70
CA LEU A 192 20.85 -1.12 -7.26
C LEU A 192 21.64 -0.49 -8.42
N HIS A 193 21.42 -0.93 -9.66
CA HIS A 193 22.06 -0.30 -10.84
C HIS A 193 21.71 1.19 -10.95
N ASP A 194 20.46 1.54 -10.63
CA ASP A 194 20.02 2.92 -10.49
C ASP A 194 18.92 3.01 -9.42
N PRO A 195 19.30 3.18 -8.14
CA PRO A 195 18.36 3.11 -7.02
C PRO A 195 17.47 4.36 -6.92
N LEU A 196 17.79 5.43 -7.67
CA LEU A 196 17.07 6.70 -7.62
C LEU A 196 16.22 6.93 -8.87
N ALA A 197 16.52 6.31 -10.00
CA ALA A 197 15.66 6.34 -11.17
C ALA A 197 14.43 5.46 -10.98
N ARG A 198 13.31 6.08 -10.59
CA ARG A 198 12.01 5.41 -10.41
C ARG A 198 11.50 4.70 -11.68
N GLU A 199 11.94 5.11 -12.87
CA GLU A 199 11.37 4.68 -14.16
C GLU A 199 12.39 4.20 -15.21
N GLN A 200 13.69 4.35 -15.00
CA GLN A 200 14.73 4.03 -15.99
C GLN A 200 15.56 2.79 -15.63
N GLN A 201 14.99 1.85 -14.89
CA GLN A 201 15.74 0.65 -14.52
C GLN A 201 15.81 -0.35 -15.68
N ALA A 202 17.01 -0.90 -15.88
CA ALA A 202 17.34 -1.89 -16.91
C ALA A 202 16.45 -3.13 -16.74
N THR A 203 15.34 -3.15 -17.46
CA THR A 203 14.29 -4.18 -17.40
C THR A 203 14.70 -5.47 -18.14
N GLN A 204 15.97 -5.63 -18.49
CA GLN A 204 16.45 -6.68 -19.39
C GLN A 204 17.56 -7.57 -18.85
N ILE A 205 17.98 -7.44 -17.57
CA ILE A 205 19.17 -8.18 -17.12
C ILE A 205 18.89 -9.66 -16.78
N LEU A 206 17.64 -10.04 -16.47
CA LEU A 206 17.25 -11.46 -16.39
C LEU A 206 15.88 -11.65 -17.06
N MET A 207 15.91 -12.26 -18.26
CA MET A 207 14.79 -12.87 -18.95
C MET A 207 15.00 -14.38 -18.90
#